data_AF-A0A5D3A2S4-F1
#
_entry.id   AF-A0A5D3A2S4-F1
#
_cell.length_a   1.000
_cell.length_b   1.000
_cell.length_c   1.000
_cell.angle_alpha   90.00
_cell.angle_beta   90.00
_cell.angle_gamma   90.00
#
_symmetry.space_group_name_H-M   'P 1'
#
loop_
_entity.id
_entity.type
_entity.pdbx_description
1 polymer ?
#
loop_
_entity_poly.entity_id
_entity_poly.type
_entity_poly.pdbx_seq_one_letter_code
_entity_poly.pdbx_strand_id
1 'polypeptide(L)' 'MANINIDGILKELPNDGRIAKTKIVCILSLTWRLIPMIGKLLRADMNVACLNFSHGSHEYHQETLNNLEKLYYFIYF' A
#
# COMPACT_ATOMS: atom_id res chain seq x y z
N MET A 1 -10.60 12.53 -25.55
CA MET A 1 -11.81 11.96 -24.95
C MET A 1 -11.51 10.54 -24.53
N ALA A 2 -11.94 10.12 -23.34
CA ALA A 2 -11.87 8.71 -22.97
C ALA A 2 -12.84 7.92 -23.86
N ASN A 3 -12.39 6.83 -24.47
CA ASN A 3 -13.25 5.94 -25.23
C ASN A 3 -13.91 4.97 -24.24
N ILE A 4 -15.20 5.15 -24.00
CA ILE A 4 -15.98 4.33 -23.06
C ILE A 4 -16.79 3.32 -23.89
N ASN A 5 -16.54 2.03 -23.68
CA ASN A 5 -17.25 0.94 -24.34
C ASN A 5 -18.07 0.15 -23.29
N ILE A 6 -19.36 -0.07 -23.57
CA ILE A 6 -20.28 -0.87 -22.75
C ILE A 6 -19.74 -2.29 -22.54
N ASP A 7 -19.17 -2.91 -23.57
CA ASP A 7 -18.58 -4.25 -23.48
C ASP A 7 -17.40 -4.27 -22.50
N GLY A 8 -16.64 -3.17 -22.41
CA GLY A 8 -15.52 -3.04 -21.47
C GLY A 8 -15.96 -2.86 -20.02
N ILE A 9 -17.16 -2.31 -19.79
CA ILE A 9 -17.76 -2.13 -18.45
C ILE A 9 -18.40 -3.42 -17.96
N LEU A 10 -19.13 -4.10 -18.84
CA LEU A 10 -19.83 -5.34 -18.51
C LEU A 10 -18.92 -6.56 -18.48
N LYS A 11 -17.70 -6.47 -19.04
CA LYS A 11 -16.72 -7.55 -18.98
C LYS A 11 -16.36 -7.84 -17.54
N GLU A 12 -16.57 -9.08 -17.11
CA GLU A 12 -16.05 -9.56 -15.84
C GLU A 12 -14.54 -9.31 -15.79
N LEU A 13 -14.07 -8.75 -14.67
CA LEU A 13 -12.65 -8.54 -14.46
C LEU A 13 -11.97 -9.91 -14.57
N PRO A 14 -10.96 -10.05 -15.44
CA PRO A 14 -10.32 -11.34 -15.59
C PRO A 14 -9.65 -11.72 -14.26
N ASN A 15 -9.79 -12.99 -13.89
CA ASN A 15 -9.19 -13.59 -12.70
C ASN A 15 -7.66 -13.79 -12.87
N ASP A 16 -7.07 -13.19 -13.90
CA ASP A 16 -5.66 -13.25 -14.28
C ASP A 16 -4.78 -12.29 -13.47
N GLY A 17 -5.38 -11.58 -12.50
CA GLY A 17 -4.65 -10.68 -11.63
C GLY A 17 -4.12 -9.44 -12.33
N ARG A 18 -4.86 -8.87 -13.30
CA ARG A 18 -4.55 -7.56 -13.89
C ARG A 18 -4.18 -6.55 -12.80
N ILE A 19 -2.87 -6.32 -12.68
CA ILE A 19 -2.28 -5.42 -11.72
C ILE A 19 -2.77 -4.02 -12.07
N ALA A 20 -3.36 -3.34 -11.10
CA ALA A 20 -3.69 -1.93 -11.27
C ALA A 20 -2.42 -1.20 -11.74
N LYS A 21 -2.49 -0.54 -12.90
CA LYS A 21 -1.34 0.23 -13.41
C LYS A 21 -1.01 1.39 -12.46
N THR A 22 -2.04 1.90 -11.77
CA THR A 22 -1.93 2.95 -10.77
C THR A 22 -1.29 2.40 -9.50
N LYS A 23 -0.25 3.10 -9.01
CA LYS A 23 0.41 2.77 -7.75
C LYS A 23 -0.35 3.40 -6.57
N ILE A 24 -0.36 2.69 -5.44
CA ILE A 24 -1.00 3.12 -4.20
C ILE A 24 0.06 3.67 -3.24
N VAL A 25 -0.14 4.92 -2.82
CA VAL A 25 0.67 5.60 -1.80
C VAL A 25 -0.14 5.67 -0.51
N CYS A 26 0.40 5.20 0.61
CA CYS A 26 -0.25 5.31 1.93
C CYS A 26 0.60 6.14 2.89
N ILE A 27 -0.01 7.13 3.53
CA ILE A 27 0.65 7.98 4.52
C ILE A 27 0.63 7.27 5.88
N LEU A 28 1.77 6.85 6.40
CA LEU A 28 1.85 6.16 7.69
C LEU A 28 1.90 7.17 8.85
N SER A 29 0.75 7.34 9.49
CA SER A 29 0.61 8.14 10.71
C SER A 29 0.51 7.24 11.96
N LEU A 30 0.29 7.85 13.13
CA LEU A 30 0.34 7.24 14.46
C LEU A 30 -0.45 5.91 14.53
N THR A 31 -1.66 5.86 13.97
CA THR A 31 -2.50 4.66 14.01
C THR A 31 -2.06 3.57 13.02
N TRP A 32 -1.35 3.94 11.95
CA TRP A 32 -1.08 3.04 10.82
C TRP A 32 0.31 2.41 10.84
N ARG A 33 1.19 2.86 11.74
CA ARG A 33 2.52 2.26 11.95
C ARG A 33 2.52 0.91 12.67
N LEU A 34 1.38 0.52 13.24
CA LEU A 34 1.26 -0.74 13.98
C LEU A 34 1.41 -1.91 13.00
N ILE A 35 2.21 -2.90 13.38
CA ILE A 35 2.45 -4.13 12.62
C ILE A 35 1.18 -4.74 11.99
N PRO A 36 0.05 -4.92 12.71
CA PRO A 36 -1.16 -5.49 12.11
C PRO A 36 -1.75 -4.62 10.99
N MET A 37 -1.59 -3.29 11.05
CA MET A 37 -2.11 -2.39 10.01
C MET A 37 -1.20 -2.39 8.78
N ILE A 38 0.12 -2.28 8.98
CA ILE A 38 1.10 -2.36 7.89
C ILE A 38 0.93 -3.68 7.12
N GLY A 39 0.75 -4.79 7.81
CA GLY A 39 0.54 -6.09 7.16
C GLY A 39 -0.74 -6.13 6.30
N LYS A 40 -1.82 -5.47 6.75
CA LYS A 40 -3.05 -5.35 5.94
C LYS A 40 -2.82 -4.48 4.70
N LEU A 41 -2.09 -3.37 4.84
CA LEU A 41 -1.79 -2.47 3.72
C LEU A 41 -0.90 -3.15 2.67
N LEU A 42 0.12 -3.90 3.09
CA LEU A 42 0.98 -4.67 2.17
C LEU A 42 0.18 -5.73 1.41
N ARG A 43 -0.71 -6.47 2.10
CA ARG A 43 -1.61 -7.44 1.44
C ARG A 43 -2.64 -6.79 0.51
N ALA A 44 -2.98 -5.52 0.76
CA ALA A 44 -3.86 -4.72 -0.08
C ALA A 44 -3.11 -4.00 -1.22
N ASP A 45 -1.87 -4.39 -1.52
CA ASP A 45 -1.03 -3.85 -2.60
C ASP A 45 -0.60 -2.39 -2.43
N MET A 46 -0.33 -1.96 -1.19
CA MET A 46 0.39 -0.72 -0.93
C MET A 46 1.78 -0.77 -1.58
N ASN A 47 2.06 0.16 -2.51
CA ASN A 47 3.33 0.19 -3.22
C ASN A 47 4.33 1.18 -2.61
N VAL A 48 3.86 2.28 -2.03
CA VAL A 48 4.70 3.32 -1.45
C VAL A 48 4.19 3.70 -0.07
N ALA A 49 5.06 3.61 0.93
CA ALA A 49 4.82 4.15 2.27
C ALA A 49 5.36 5.59 2.34
N CYS A 50 4.49 6.54 2.70
CA CYS A 50 4.85 7.94 2.90
C CYS A 50 4.93 8.27 4.39
N LEU A 51 6.11 8.65 4.86
CA LEU A 51 6.34 9.13 6.23
C LEU A 51 6.17 10.65 6.26
N ASN A 52 5.20 11.14 7.02
CA ASN A 52 4.95 12.57 7.13
C ASN A 52 5.79 13.19 8.25
N PHE A 53 6.83 13.95 7.88
CA PHE A 53 7.77 14.60 8.80
C PHE A 53 7.28 15.91 9.41
N SER A 54 6.09 16.41 9.04
CA SER A 54 5.47 17.52 9.78
C SER A 54 5.10 17.14 11.21
N HIS A 55 5.05 15.83 11.50
CA HIS A 55 4.81 15.25 12.82
C HIS A 55 5.76 14.08 13.09
N GLY A 56 5.87 13.69 14.36
CA GLY A 56 6.71 12.57 14.80
C GLY A 56 8.18 12.94 15.02
N SER A 57 8.88 12.13 15.82
CA SER A 57 10.33 12.24 16.04
C SER A 57 11.11 11.35 15.07
N HIS A 58 12.44 11.47 15.07
CA HIS A 58 13.31 10.61 14.28
C HIS A 58 13.16 9.14 14.69
N GLU A 59 13.09 8.86 16.00
CA GLU A 59 12.92 7.51 16.56
C GLU A 59 11.58 6.91 16.13
N TYR A 60 10.52 7.73 16.11
CA TYR A 60 9.20 7.33 15.63
C TYR A 60 9.21 6.88 14.15
N HIS A 61 9.89 7.64 13.29
CA HIS A 61 10.01 7.28 11.87
C HIS A 61 10.90 6.05 11.68
N GLN A 62 11.96 5.91 12.49
CA GLN A 62 12.82 4.74 12.48
C GLN A 62 12.09 3.46 12.89
N GLU A 63 11.26 3.51 13.94
CA GLU A 63 10.41 2.37 14.35
C GLU A 63 9.49 1.94 13.20
N THR A 64 8.90 2.90 12.50
CA THR A 64 8.01 2.65 11.36
C THR A 64 8.75 1.97 10.22
N LEU A 65 9.97 2.41 9.89
CA LEU A 65 10.82 1.78 8.88
C LEU A 65 11.19 0.34 9.25
N ASN A 66 11.60 0.10 10.49
CA ASN A 66 11.96 -1.24 10.96
C ASN A 66 10.76 -2.22 10.87
N ASN A 67 9.55 -1.73 11.22
CA ASN A 67 8.32 -2.53 11.12
C ASN A 67 7.96 -2.84 9.66
N LEU A 68 8.12 -1.87 8.74
CA LEU A 68 7.91 -2.07 7.31
C LEU A 68 8.85 -3.13 6.74
N GLU A 69 10.15 -3.01 7.02
CA GLU A 69 11.16 -3.95 6.54
C GLU A 69 10.88 -5.38 7.03
N LYS A 70 10.65 -5.53 8.33
CA LYS A 70 10.34 -6.83 8.95
C LYS A 70 9.11 -7.50 8.32
N LEU A 71 8.03 -6.73 8.12
CA LEU A 71 6.80 -7.26 7.54
C LEU A 71 6.91 -7.54 6.05
N TYR A 72 7.65 -6.71 5.32
CA TYR A 72 7.90 -6.93 3.91
C TYR A 72 8.60 -8.28 3.70
N TYR A 73 9.70 -8.53 4.43
CA TYR A 73 10.36 -9.83 4.35
C TYR A 73 9.42 -10.95 4.78
N PHE A 74 8.73 -10.82 5.91
CA PHE A 74 7.79 -11.86 6.37
C PHE A 74 6.66 -12.20 5.38
N ILE A 75 6.23 -11.25 4.53
CA ILE A 75 5.13 -11.46 3.58
C ILE A 75 5.64 -11.96 2.23
N TYR A 76 6.81 -11.49 1.78
CA TYR A 76 7.28 -11.70 0.41
C TYR A 76 8.50 -12.65 0.29
N PHE A 77 9.12 -13.06 1.39
CA PHE A 77 10.28 -13.97 1.44
C PHE A 77 10.15 -15.01 2.57
#